data_AF-A0A378ZYR1-F1
#
_entry.id   AF-A0A378ZYR1-F1
#
_cell.length_a   1.000
_cell.length_b   1.000
_cell.length_c   1.000
_cell.angle_alpha   90.00
_cell.angle_beta   90.00
_cell.angle_gamma   90.00
#
_symmetry.space_group_name_H-M   'P 1'
#
loop_
_entity.id
_entity.type
_entity.pdbx_description
1 polymer ?
#
loop_
_entity_poly.entity_id
_entity_poly.type
_entity_poly.pdbx_seq_one_letter_code
_entity_poly.pdbx_strand_id
1 'polypeptide(L)'
;MAGFLEPDLKPQPAAADTALLQRLAHVLQDMGLPCACQEEVERTVAVFTEFEIRRTRRRLLESARERTRQLAGFLPYLQDLESPGAAEMDASDLAVLADAFRQIAAAAAQGVASLELLAAMQPGASRQDG
;
A
#
# COMPACT_ATOMS: atom_id res chain seq x y z
N MET A 1 20.77 1.05 21.69
CA MET A 1 19.56 1.88 21.50
C MET A 1 19.31 2.01 20.00
N ALA A 2 18.61 1.04 19.41
CA ALA A 2 18.27 1.07 18.00
C ALA A 2 16.84 1.59 17.88
N GLY A 3 16.71 2.81 17.37
CA GLY A 3 15.42 3.44 17.09
C GLY A 3 14.68 2.62 16.04
N PHE A 4 13.41 2.34 16.35
CA PHE A 4 12.43 1.88 15.39
C PHE A 4 12.43 2.86 14.21
N LEU A 5 12.80 2.38 13.02
CA LEU A 5 12.39 3.00 11.77
C LEU A 5 10.87 2.80 11.70
N GLU A 6 10.12 3.71 12.32
CA GLU A 6 8.70 3.86 12.03
C GLU A 6 8.61 4.21 10.55
N PRO A 7 8.01 3.36 9.70
CA PRO A 7 7.65 3.80 8.37
C PRO A 7 6.62 4.92 8.57
N ASP A 8 6.96 6.12 8.10
CA ASP A 8 6.08 7.27 8.03
C ASP A 8 4.83 6.86 7.22
N LEU A 9 3.83 6.33 7.93
CA LEU A 9 2.58 5.82 7.40
C LEU A 9 1.72 7.03 7.04
N LYS A 10 2.15 7.75 6.00
CA LYS A 10 1.35 8.84 5.44
C LYS A 10 -0.02 8.28 5.09
N PRO A 11 -1.12 8.95 5.50
CA PRO A 11 -2.46 8.50 5.18
C PRO A 11 -2.58 8.23 3.68
N GLN A 12 -2.85 6.98 3.32
CA GLN A 12 -2.87 6.56 1.93
C GLN A 12 -4.07 7.22 1.22
N PRO A 13 -3.91 7.76 0.00
CA PRO A 13 -4.95 8.50 -0.71
C PRO A 13 -6.29 7.77 -0.82
N ALA A 14 -6.31 6.44 -0.86
CA ALA A 14 -7.54 5.67 -0.97
C ALA A 14 -8.44 5.70 0.29
N ALA A 15 -7.85 5.71 1.48
CA ALA A 15 -8.61 5.91 2.72
C ALA A 15 -9.10 7.36 2.82
N ALA A 16 -8.34 8.31 2.27
CA ALA A 16 -8.75 9.71 2.18
C ALA A 16 -9.88 9.92 1.15
N ASP A 17 -9.86 9.22 0.01
CA ASP A 17 -10.86 9.34 -1.05
C ASP A 17 -12.23 8.81 -0.60
N THR A 18 -12.25 7.67 0.10
CA THR A 18 -13.48 7.11 0.69
C THR A 18 -14.03 7.98 1.81
N ALA A 19 -13.18 8.53 2.68
CA ALA A 19 -13.58 9.50 3.70
C ALA A 19 -14.12 10.81 3.09
N LEU A 20 -13.57 11.24 1.95
CA LEU A 20 -14.03 12.41 1.21
C LEU A 20 -15.41 12.19 0.59
N LEU A 21 -15.67 11.02 0.00
CA LEU A 21 -17.00 10.66 -0.51
C LEU A 21 -18.06 10.63 0.59
N GLN A 22 -17.71 10.09 1.76
CA GLN A 22 -18.60 10.10 2.93
C GLN A 22 -18.87 11.53 3.41
N ARG A 23 -17.84 12.38 3.46
CA ARG A 23 -18.00 13.78 3.84
C ARG A 23 -18.84 14.57 2.85
N LEU A 24 -18.66 14.31 1.55
CA LEU A 24 -19.47 14.91 0.50
C LEU A 24 -20.94 14.50 0.64
N ALA A 25 -21.21 13.22 0.88
CA ALA A 25 -22.57 12.73 1.11
C ALA A 25 -23.25 13.44 2.29
N HIS A 26 -22.52 13.61 3.39
CA HIS A 26 -23.02 14.31 4.57
C HIS A 26 -23.36 15.77 4.28
N VAL A 27 -22.46 16.49 3.60
CA VAL A 27 -22.72 17.88 3.19
C VAL A 27 -23.95 17.98 2.29
N LEU A 28 -24.11 17.06 1.33
CA LEU A 28 -25.27 17.05 0.43
C LEU A 28 -26.59 16.72 1.16
N GLN A 29 -26.54 15.87 2.18
CA GLN A 29 -27.70 15.59 3.04
C GLN A 29 -28.11 16.83 3.85
N ASP A 30 -27.13 17.60 4.35
CA ASP A 30 -27.37 18.80 5.15
C ASP A 30 -27.92 19.99 4.33
N MET A 31 -27.82 19.97 3.01
CA MET A 31 -28.34 21.02 2.12
C MET A 31 -29.88 21.05 1.99
N GLY A 32 -30.60 20.13 2.65
CA GLY A 32 -32.06 20.12 2.65
C GLY A 32 -32.68 19.79 1.29
N LEU A 33 -32.04 18.90 0.53
CA LEU A 33 -32.54 18.44 -0.77
C LEU A 33 -33.92 17.77 -0.62
N PRO A 34 -34.81 17.88 -1.64
CA PRO A 34 -36.02 17.06 -1.70
C PRO A 34 -35.69 15.57 -1.61
N CYS A 35 -36.56 14.75 -1.00
CA CYS A 35 -36.24 13.35 -0.69
C CYS A 35 -35.81 12.52 -1.91
N ALA A 36 -36.42 12.75 -3.08
CA ALA A 36 -36.06 12.07 -4.32
C ALA A 36 -34.62 12.39 -4.77
N CYS A 37 -34.20 13.65 -4.61
CA CYS A 37 -32.82 14.05 -4.90
C CYS A 37 -31.84 13.48 -3.86
N GLN A 38 -32.28 13.36 -2.60
CA GLN A 38 -31.48 12.75 -1.53
C GLN A 38 -31.21 11.27 -1.81
N GLU A 39 -32.24 10.50 -2.18
CA GLU A 39 -32.10 9.08 -2.58
C GLU A 39 -31.19 8.91 -3.80
N GLU A 40 -31.28 9.81 -4.78
CA GLU A 40 -30.42 9.78 -5.97
C GLU A 40 -28.96 10.08 -5.62
N VAL A 41 -28.70 11.04 -4.73
CA VAL A 41 -27.36 11.35 -4.23
C VAL A 41 -26.79 10.17 -3.46
N GLU A 42 -27.55 9.58 -2.53
CA GLU A 42 -27.10 8.42 -1.75
C GLU A 42 -26.76 7.22 -2.63
N ARG A 43 -27.62 6.92 -3.61
CA ARG A 43 -27.37 5.85 -4.59
C ARG A 43 -26.11 6.12 -5.40
N THR A 44 -25.92 7.36 -5.85
CA THR A 44 -24.75 7.75 -6.64
C THR A 44 -23.47 7.64 -5.81
N VAL A 45 -23.46 8.15 -4.58
CA VAL A 45 -22.32 8.03 -3.65
C VAL A 45 -21.98 6.57 -3.38
N ALA A 46 -22.98 5.70 -3.16
CA ALA A 46 -22.76 4.28 -2.94
C ALA A 46 -22.05 3.61 -4.13
N VAL A 47 -22.48 3.91 -5.35
CA VAL A 47 -21.86 3.42 -6.59
C VAL A 47 -20.42 3.91 -6.73
N PHE A 48 -20.17 5.19 -6.48
CA PHE A 48 -18.81 5.75 -6.51
C PHE A 48 -17.90 5.14 -5.45
N THR A 49 -18.42 4.90 -4.25
CA THR A 49 -17.66 4.26 -3.16
C THR A 49 -17.22 2.86 -3.58
N GLU A 50 -18.10 2.07 -4.20
CA GLU A 50 -17.75 0.75 -4.71
C GLU A 50 -16.67 0.82 -5.81
N PHE A 51 -16.78 1.78 -6.74
CA PHE A 51 -15.78 1.98 -7.78
C PHE A 51 -14.40 2.35 -7.20
N GLU A 52 -14.35 3.23 -6.22
CA GLU A 52 -13.09 3.64 -5.58
C GLU A 52 -12.47 2.51 -4.74
N ILE A 53 -13.28 1.67 -4.08
CA ILE A 53 -12.79 0.45 -3.42
C ILE A 53 -12.14 -0.48 -4.46
N ARG A 54 -12.83 -0.77 -5.57
CA ARG A 54 -12.30 -1.65 -6.63
C ARG A 54 -11.03 -1.08 -7.26
N ARG A 55 -11.02 0.23 -7.54
CA ARG A 55 -9.84 0.95 -8.08
C ARG A 55 -8.66 0.87 -7.14
N THR A 56 -8.88 1.09 -5.84
CA THR A 56 -7.84 1.01 -4.82
C THR A 56 -7.27 -0.39 -4.73
N ARG A 57 -8.12 -1.41 -4.63
CA ARG A 57 -7.67 -2.81 -4.57
C ARG A 57 -6.75 -3.16 -5.73
N ARG A 58 -7.13 -2.75 -6.96
CA ARG A 58 -6.30 -2.95 -8.15
C ARG A 58 -4.94 -2.27 -8.03
N ARG A 59 -4.91 -1.01 -7.58
CA ARG A 59 -3.67 -0.25 -7.39
C ARG A 59 -2.75 -0.87 -6.34
N LEU A 60 -3.29 -1.30 -5.19
CA LEU A 60 -2.51 -1.95 -4.14
C LEU A 60 -1.90 -3.27 -4.61
N LEU A 61 -2.66 -4.07 -5.36
CA LEU A 61 -2.16 -5.31 -5.93
C LEU A 61 -1.07 -5.07 -6.99
N GLU A 62 -1.24 -4.05 -7.82
CA GLU A 62 -0.24 -3.64 -8.81
C GLU A 62 1.04 -3.12 -8.14
N SER A 63 0.91 -2.33 -7.08
CA SER A 63 2.02 -1.90 -6.22
C SER A 63 2.78 -3.10 -5.65
N ALA A 64 2.08 -4.08 -5.06
CA ALA A 64 2.71 -5.28 -4.53
C ALA A 64 3.46 -6.07 -5.62
N ARG A 65 2.88 -6.22 -6.82
CA ARG A 65 3.53 -6.87 -7.97
C ARG A 65 4.77 -6.12 -8.46
N GLU A 66 4.74 -4.79 -8.45
CA GLU A 66 5.90 -3.95 -8.76
C GLU A 66 7.03 -4.21 -7.76
N ARG A 67 6.71 -4.25 -6.46
CA ARG A 67 7.71 -4.57 -5.42
C ARG A 67 8.28 -5.97 -5.57
N THR A 68 7.47 -6.97 -5.92
CA THR A 68 7.98 -8.31 -6.25
C THR A 68 8.97 -8.29 -7.41
N ARG A 69 8.65 -7.56 -8.50
CA ARG A 69 9.55 -7.44 -9.65
C ARG A 69 10.85 -6.71 -9.30
N GLN A 70 10.75 -5.63 -8.52
CA GLN A 70 11.90 -4.90 -8.03
C GLN A 70 12.81 -5.78 -7.14
N LEU A 71 12.23 -6.55 -6.22
CA LEU A 71 12.96 -7.49 -5.36
C LEU A 71 13.66 -8.58 -6.16
N ALA A 72 12.98 -9.14 -7.16
CA ALA A 72 13.59 -10.13 -8.06
C ALA A 72 14.82 -9.57 -8.80
N GLY A 73 14.79 -8.27 -9.16
CA GLY A 73 15.92 -7.57 -9.76
C GLY A 73 17.15 -7.45 -8.85
N PHE A 74 16.98 -7.59 -7.52
CA PHE A 74 18.10 -7.57 -6.59
C PHE A 74 18.77 -8.94 -6.38
N LEU A 75 18.15 -10.04 -6.81
CA LEU A 75 18.69 -11.39 -6.61
C LEU A 75 20.11 -11.60 -7.16
N PRO A 76 20.51 -11.07 -8.33
CA PRO A 76 21.88 -11.21 -8.82
C PRO A 76 22.93 -10.62 -7.87
N TYR A 77 22.65 -9.43 -7.30
CA TYR A 77 23.56 -8.79 -6.34
C TYR A 77 23.71 -9.60 -5.05
N LEU A 78 22.66 -10.33 -4.64
CA LEU A 78 22.76 -11.25 -3.51
C LEU A 78 23.62 -12.47 -3.83
N GLN A 79 23.57 -12.95 -5.08
CA GLN A 79 24.42 -14.05 -5.55
C GLN A 79 25.89 -13.65 -5.65
N ASP A 80 26.19 -12.39 -5.97
CA ASP A 80 27.57 -11.88 -5.98
C ASP A 80 28.23 -12.04 -4.61
N LEU A 81 27.48 -11.84 -3.51
CA LEU A 81 27.96 -12.03 -2.14
C LEU A 81 28.18 -13.52 -1.78
N GLU A 82 27.46 -14.44 -2.43
CA GLU A 82 27.68 -15.88 -2.27
C GLU A 82 28.84 -16.41 -3.13
N SER A 83 29.33 -15.59 -4.07
CA SER A 83 30.40 -15.99 -4.98
C SER A 83 31.76 -16.04 -4.26
N PRO A 84 32.72 -16.87 -4.73
CA PRO A 84 34.08 -16.86 -4.20
C PRO A 84 34.78 -15.49 -4.29
N GLY A 85 34.38 -14.66 -5.25
CA GLY A 85 34.90 -13.30 -5.43
C GLY A 85 34.44 -12.31 -4.35
N ALA A 86 33.45 -12.67 -3.53
CA ALA A 86 32.98 -11.82 -2.43
C ALA A 86 34.09 -11.50 -1.42
N ALA A 87 35.06 -12.40 -1.25
CA ALA A 87 36.20 -12.19 -0.36
C ALA A 87 37.20 -11.13 -0.86
N GLU A 88 37.15 -10.79 -2.15
CA GLU A 88 38.04 -9.83 -2.82
C GLU A 88 37.41 -8.43 -2.96
N MET A 89 36.16 -8.26 -2.52
CA MET A 89 35.43 -7.00 -2.61
C MET A 89 36.10 -5.89 -1.81
N ASP A 90 36.22 -4.71 -2.42
CA ASP A 90 36.75 -3.54 -1.73
C ASP A 90 35.67 -2.82 -0.90
N ALA A 91 36.08 -1.76 -0.19
CA ALA A 91 35.16 -0.99 0.64
C ALA A 91 34.02 -0.31 -0.15
N SER A 92 34.27 0.04 -1.42
CA SER A 92 33.27 0.64 -2.31
C SER A 92 32.25 -0.40 -2.73
N ASP A 93 32.70 -1.59 -3.14
CA ASP A 93 31.83 -2.71 -3.52
C ASP A 93 30.92 -3.13 -2.35
N LEU A 94 31.49 -3.22 -1.15
CA LEU A 94 30.73 -3.52 0.07
C LEU A 94 29.69 -2.43 0.39
N ALA A 95 30.02 -1.15 0.14
CA ALA A 95 29.07 -0.05 0.33
C ALA A 95 27.89 -0.11 -0.65
N VAL A 96 28.13 -0.52 -1.90
CA VAL A 96 27.09 -0.73 -2.92
C VAL A 96 26.17 -1.88 -2.50
N LEU A 97 26.72 -3.02 -2.04
CA LEU A 97 25.91 -4.13 -1.54
C LEU A 97 25.07 -3.71 -0.32
N ALA A 98 25.66 -3.00 0.63
CA ALA A 98 24.92 -2.49 1.79
C ALA A 98 23.75 -1.59 1.37
N ASP A 99 23.92 -0.82 0.29
CA ASP A 99 22.83 -0.02 -0.27
C ASP A 99 21.75 -0.87 -0.95
N ALA A 100 22.13 -1.91 -1.69
CA ALA A 100 21.18 -2.88 -2.25
C ALA A 100 20.32 -3.52 -1.14
N PHE A 101 20.91 -3.92 0.00
CA PHE A 101 20.15 -4.42 1.15
C PHE A 101 19.17 -3.39 1.72
N ARG A 102 19.56 -2.11 1.81
CA ARG A 102 18.63 -1.04 2.22
C ARG A 102 17.45 -0.90 1.25
N GLN A 103 17.72 -0.96 -0.05
CA GLN A 103 16.68 -0.88 -1.07
C GLN A 103 15.75 -2.10 -1.05
N ILE A 104 16.27 -3.31 -0.84
CA ILE A 104 15.49 -4.54 -0.62
C ILE A 104 14.56 -4.36 0.58
N ALA A 105 15.09 -3.92 1.72
CA ALA A 105 14.30 -3.73 2.94
C ALA A 105 13.17 -2.72 2.72
N ALA A 106 13.46 -1.60 2.06
CA ALA A 106 12.46 -0.58 1.72
C ALA A 106 11.39 -1.13 0.77
N ALA A 107 11.77 -1.85 -0.28
CA ALA A 107 10.83 -2.44 -1.24
C ALA A 107 9.93 -3.50 -0.57
N ALA A 108 10.50 -4.34 0.29
CA ALA A 108 9.77 -5.33 1.07
C ALA A 108 8.75 -4.68 2.00
N ALA A 109 9.16 -3.65 2.77
CA ALA A 109 8.26 -2.92 3.66
C ALA A 109 7.08 -2.27 2.91
N GLN A 110 7.33 -1.70 1.74
CA GLN A 110 6.26 -1.14 0.89
C GLN A 110 5.32 -2.23 0.34
N GLY A 111 5.86 -3.41 0.02
CA GLY A 111 5.08 -4.58 -0.37
C GLY A 111 4.15 -5.04 0.75
N VAL A 112 4.68 -5.16 1.98
CA VAL A 112 3.91 -5.48 3.19
C VAL A 112 2.77 -4.48 3.38
N ALA A 113 3.07 -3.18 3.41
CA ALA A 113 2.05 -2.14 3.60
C ALA A 113 0.94 -2.21 2.54
N SER A 114 1.29 -2.45 1.27
CA SER A 114 0.30 -2.59 0.19
C SER A 114 -0.64 -3.78 0.41
N LEU A 115 -0.10 -4.91 0.87
CA LEU A 115 -0.86 -6.14 1.12
C LEU A 115 -1.72 -6.06 2.38
N GLU A 116 -1.21 -5.46 3.46
CA GLU A 116 -1.97 -5.23 4.69
C GLU A 116 -3.17 -4.32 4.45
N LEU A 117 -2.99 -3.24 3.70
CA LEU A 117 -4.10 -2.37 3.28
C LEU A 117 -5.11 -3.13 2.42
N LEU A 118 -4.64 -3.97 1.50
CA LEU A 118 -5.52 -4.78 0.66
C LEU A 118 -6.32 -5.81 1.48
N ALA A 119 -5.70 -6.39 2.51
CA ALA A 119 -6.34 -7.32 3.44
C ALA A 119 -7.40 -6.62 4.30
N ALA A 120 -7.09 -5.42 4.82
CA ALA A 120 -8.04 -4.60 5.58
C ALA A 120 -9.28 -4.20 4.75
N MET A 121 -9.15 -4.13 3.42
CA MET A 121 -10.26 -3.86 2.48
C MET A 121 -11.12 -5.08 2.15
N GLN A 122 -10.86 -6.28 2.71
CA GLN A 122 -11.75 -7.44 2.53
C GLN A 122 -12.87 -7.44 3.59
N PRO A 123 -14.15 -7.31 3.19
CA PRO A 123 -15.25 -7.45 4.14
C PRO A 123 -15.32 -8.92 4.60
N GLY A 124 -14.99 -9.18 5.87
CA GLY A 124 -15.18 -10.49 6.52
C GLY A 124 -13.99 -11.14 7.23
N ALA A 125 -12.79 -10.55 7.26
CA ALA A 125 -11.63 -11.16 7.94
C ALA A 125 -11.59 -10.96 9.48
N SER A 126 -12.60 -10.31 10.06
CA SER A 126 -12.75 -10.11 11.50
C SER A 126 -13.99 -10.84 12.02
N ARG A 127 -13.91 -12.16 12.17
CA ARG A 127 -14.60 -12.98 13.19
C ARG A 127 -14.31 -14.46 12.92
N GLN A 128 -13.31 -14.98 13.60
CA GLN A 128 -13.27 -16.34 14.14
C GLN A 128 -12.02 -16.42 15.02
N ASP A 129 -12.19 -16.10 16.29
CA ASP A 129 -11.50 -16.77 17.39
C ASP A 129 -12.51 -16.73 18.55
N GLY A 130 -12.89 -17.94 18.98
CA GLY A 130 -13.86 -18.20 20.04
C GLY A 130 -13.23 -18.17 21.43
#